data_AF-A0A9N8Z923-F1
#
_entry.id   AF-A0A9N8Z923-F1
#
_cell.length_a   1.000
_cell.length_b   1.000
_cell.length_c   1.000
_cell.angle_alpha   90.00
_cell.angle_beta   90.00
_cell.angle_gamma   90.00
#
_symmetry.space_group_name_H-M   'P 1'
#
loop_
_entity.id
_entity.type
_entity.pdbx_description
1 polymer ?
#
loop_
_entity_poly.entity_id
_entity_poly.type
_entity_poly.pdbx_seq_one_letter_code
_entity_poly.pdbx_strand_id
1 'polypeptide(L)'
;MFPTSTALSAGIRRSRLQIEVIRFYRECCKAIKRKPLETQIRFQQFLRSQFRQHRISPKDHAAIEYLLRRGKKQLETYQSDSIKDITV
;
A
#
# COMPACT_ATOMS: atom_id res chain seq x y z
N MET A 1 -10.80 6.41 -25.88
CA MET A 1 -10.05 7.62 -25.47
C MET A 1 -10.43 7.90 -24.02
N PHE A 2 -9.67 7.39 -23.05
CA PHE A 2 -9.99 7.55 -21.62
C PHE A 2 -9.30 8.82 -21.10
N PRO A 3 -10.02 9.75 -20.46
CA PRO A 3 -9.38 10.93 -19.89
C PRO A 3 -8.50 10.49 -18.72
N THR A 4 -7.19 10.56 -18.89
CA THR A 4 -6.23 10.56 -17.80
C THR A 4 -6.44 11.85 -17.00
N SER A 5 -7.35 11.78 -16.03
CA SER A 5 -7.56 12.84 -15.04
C SER A 5 -6.31 12.93 -14.15
N THR A 6 -5.31 13.65 -14.66
CA THR A 6 -4.23 14.23 -13.88
C THR A 6 -4.82 15.44 -13.15
N ALA A 7 -5.67 15.18 -12.16
CA ALA A 7 -6.11 16.21 -11.25
C ALA A 7 -4.88 16.69 -10.47
N LEU A 8 -4.49 17.94 -10.77
CA LEU A 8 -3.52 18.75 -10.04
C LEU A 8 -3.81 18.67 -8.54
N SER A 9 -3.03 17.88 -7.80
CA SER A 9 -3.07 17.91 -6.35
C SER A 9 -2.44 19.23 -5.90
N ALA A 10 -3.29 20.24 -5.67
CA ALA A 10 -2.93 21.36 -4.80
C ALA A 10 -2.23 20.79 -3.55
N GLY A 11 -1.05 21.32 -3.24
CA GLY A 11 -0.10 20.68 -2.33
C GLY A 11 -0.59 20.64 -0.89
N ILE A 12 -1.40 19.65 -0.53
CA ILE A 12 -1.72 19.33 0.86
C ILE A 12 -0.38 19.12 1.56
N ARG A 13 -0.03 20.00 2.50
CA ARG A 13 1.18 19.86 3.31
C ARG A 13 0.98 18.65 4.21
N ARG A 14 1.71 17.58 3.90
CA ARG A 14 1.68 16.32 4.63
C ARG A 14 2.93 16.21 5.49
N SER A 15 2.82 15.64 6.68
CA SER A 15 3.98 15.33 7.50
C SER A 15 4.89 14.33 6.78
N ARG A 16 6.18 14.28 7.15
CA ARG A 16 7.11 13.29 6.58
C ARG A 16 6.58 11.87 6.69
N LEU A 17 6.02 11.51 7.85
CA LEU A 17 5.43 10.20 8.09
C LEU A 17 4.22 9.93 7.19
N GLN A 18 3.33 10.90 7.00
CA GLN A 18 2.20 10.76 6.07
C GLN A 18 2.67 10.57 4.63
N ILE A 19 3.72 11.27 4.20
CA ILE A 19 4.34 11.08 2.88
C ILE A 19 4.90 9.67 2.74
N GLU A 20 5.57 9.16 3.78
CA GLU A 20 6.07 7.79 3.79
C GLU A 20 4.96 6.74 3.71
N VAL A 21 3.86 6.90 4.45
CA VAL A 21 2.69 5.99 4.37
C VAL A 21 2.14 5.96 2.94
N ILE A 22 1.99 7.12 2.30
CA ILE A 22 1.48 7.22 0.93
C ILE A 22 2.45 6.59 -0.07
N ARG A 23 3.76 6.84 0.08
CA ARG A 23 4.79 6.21 -0.76
C ARG A 23 4.73 4.69 -0.60
N PHE A 24 4.66 4.19 0.63
CA PHE A 24 4.56 2.76 0.92
C PHE A 24 3.30 2.13 0.29
N TYR A 25 2.14 2.77 0.39
CA TYR A 25 0.92 2.30 -0.25
C TYR A 25 1.05 2.24 -1.78
N ARG A 26 1.67 3.25 -2.40
CA ARG A 26 1.93 3.27 -3.86
C ARG A 26 2.90 2.18 -4.28
N GLU A 27 3.94 1.91 -3.49
CA GLU A 27 4.88 0.81 -3.75
C GLU A 27 4.18 -0.56 -3.67
N CYS A 28 3.28 -0.76 -2.70
CA CYS A 28 2.45 -1.97 -2.65
C CYS A 28 1.62 -2.12 -3.93
N CYS A 29 0.93 -1.07 -4.38
CA CYS A 29 0.16 -1.12 -5.62
C CYS A 29 1.03 -1.42 -6.85
N LYS A 30 2.27 -0.90 -6.92
CA LYS A 30 3.21 -1.23 -8.00
C LYS A 30 3.63 -2.70 -7.97
N ALA A 31 3.93 -3.23 -6.79
CA ALA A 31 4.28 -4.65 -6.63
C ALA A 31 3.12 -5.56 -7.08
N ILE A 32 1.87 -5.20 -6.76
CA ILE A 32 0.70 -5.93 -7.21
C ILE A 32 0.57 -5.92 -8.73
N LYS A 33 0.82 -4.78 -9.40
CA LYS A 33 0.79 -4.70 -10.87
C LYS A 33 1.82 -5.58 -11.56
N ARG A 34 2.87 -6.05 -10.86
CA ARG A 34 3.85 -7.00 -11.40
C ARG A 34 3.37 -8.45 -11.33
N LYS A 35 2.34 -8.76 -10.55
CA LYS A 35 1.74 -10.10 -10.43
C LYS A 35 0.79 -10.37 -11.60
N PRO A 36 0.52 -11.64 -11.95
CA PRO A 36 -0.41 -11.99 -13.03
C PRO A 36 -1.82 -11.44 -12.78
N LEU A 37 -2.47 -10.95 -13.85
CA LEU A 37 -3.75 -10.21 -13.83
C LEU A 37 -4.85 -10.90 -12.98
N GLU A 38 -4.93 -12.22 -13.06
CA GLU A 38 -5.92 -13.05 -12.36
C GLU A 38 -5.81 -12.95 -10.83
N THR A 39 -4.60 -12.79 -10.32
CA THR A 39 -4.31 -12.72 -8.87
C THR A 39 -4.32 -11.28 -8.34
N GLN A 40 -4.16 -10.28 -9.22
CA GLN A 40 -4.04 -8.87 -8.81
C GLN A 40 -5.21 -8.39 -7.97
N ILE A 41 -6.44 -8.80 -8.31
CA ILE A 41 -7.65 -8.40 -7.59
C ILE A 41 -7.60 -8.89 -6.13
N ARG A 42 -7.18 -10.14 -5.90
CA ARG A 42 -7.04 -10.72 -4.56
C ARG A 42 -6.00 -9.96 -3.74
N PHE A 43 -4.84 -9.68 -4.34
CA PHE A 43 -3.79 -8.85 -3.73
C PHE A 43 -4.26 -7.44 -3.38
N GLN A 44 -5.06 -6.80 -4.24
CA GLN A 44 -5.63 -5.49 -3.95
C GLN A 44 -6.64 -5.55 -2.79
N GLN A 45 -7.51 -6.56 -2.77
CA GLN A 45 -8.48 -6.74 -1.68
C GLN A 45 -7.77 -7.01 -0.35
N PHE A 46 -6.76 -7.88 -0.34
CA PHE A 46 -5.93 -8.14 0.82
C PHE A 46 -5.26 -6.86 1.34
N LEU A 47 -4.58 -6.11 0.45
CA LEU A 47 -3.94 -4.85 0.82
C LEU A 47 -4.95 -3.88 1.45
N ARG A 48 -6.12 -3.70 0.83
CA ARG A 48 -7.17 -2.81 1.36
C ARG A 48 -7.73 -3.30 2.69
N SER A 49 -7.84 -4.61 2.89
CA SER A 49 -8.27 -5.20 4.16
C SER A 49 -7.27 -4.89 5.27
N GLN A 50 -5.97 -5.13 5.02
CA GLN A 50 -4.91 -4.87 5.98
C GLN A 50 -4.84 -3.39 6.40
N PHE A 51 -4.95 -2.46 5.45
CA PHE A 51 -4.95 -1.02 5.77
C PHE A 51 -6.23 -0.56 6.51
N ARG A 52 -7.35 -1.27 6.37
CA ARG A 52 -8.61 -0.95 7.06
C ARG A 52 -8.75 -1.64 8.42
N GLN A 53 -8.07 -2.77 8.63
CA GLN A 53 -8.12 -3.53 9.87
C GLN A 53 -7.60 -2.71 11.07
N HIS A 54 -6.65 -1.81 10.83
CA HIS A 54 -6.07 -0.98 11.88
C HIS A 54 -6.81 0.36 11.99
N ARG A 55 -7.53 0.57 13.09
CA ARG A 55 -8.07 1.89 13.46
C ARG A 55 -7.02 2.66 14.27
N ILE A 56 -6.20 3.46 13.60
CA ILE A 56 -5.10 4.20 14.22
C ILE A 56 -5.42 5.69 14.14
N SER A 57 -5.16 6.44 15.22
CA SER A 57 -5.26 7.89 15.16
C SER A 57 -4.08 8.46 14.36
N PRO A 58 -4.27 9.51 13.54
CA PRO A 58 -3.16 10.16 12.83
C PRO A 58 -2.08 10.73 13.77
N LYS A 59 -2.36 10.84 15.08
CA LYS A 59 -1.44 11.32 16.11
C LYS A 59 -0.54 10.21 16.69
N ASP A 60 -0.89 8.94 16.49
CA ASP A 60 -0.13 7.79 17.03
C ASP A 60 1.07 7.46 16.14
N HIS A 61 2.05 8.37 16.10
CA HIS A 61 3.22 8.24 15.22
C HIS A 61 4.00 6.94 15.44
N ALA A 62 4.19 6.53 16.70
CA ALA A 62 4.90 5.30 17.04
C ALA A 62 4.20 4.03 16.50
N ALA A 63 2.87 3.97 16.60
CA ALA A 63 2.08 2.86 16.07
C ALA A 63 2.14 2.81 14.53
N ILE A 64 2.03 3.98 13.88
CA ILE A 64 2.14 4.11 12.43
C ILE A 64 3.52 3.64 11.97
N GLU A 65 4.60 4.09 12.62
CA GLU A 65 5.96 3.67 12.30
C GLU A 65 6.16 2.15 12.46
N TYR A 66 5.67 1.57 13.56
CA TYR A 66 5.74 0.13 13.79
C TYR A 66 5.06 -0.66 12.66
N LEU A 67 3.82 -0.27 12.30
CA LEU A 67 3.06 -0.93 11.24
C LEU A 67 3.70 -0.72 9.86
N LEU A 68 4.31 0.44 9.62
CA LEU A 68 5.01 0.74 8.37
C LEU A 68 6.28 -0.10 8.23
N ARG A 69 7.05 -0.28 9.32
CA ARG A 69 8.20 -1.22 9.36
C ARG A 69 7.76 -2.66 9.12
N ARG A 70 6.70 -3.10 9.81
CA ARG A 70 6.13 -4.46 9.63
C ARG A 70 5.65 -4.69 8.20
N GLY A 71 4.93 -3.73 7.63
CA GLY A 71 4.41 -3.78 6.27
C GLY A 71 5.52 -3.81 5.22
N LYS A 72 6.59 -3.03 5.39
CA LYS A 72 7.78 -3.07 4.50
C LYS A 72 8.39 -4.48 4.46
N LYS A 73 8.61 -5.10 5.64
CA LYS A 73 9.12 -6.47 5.73
C LYS A 73 8.21 -7.48 5.04
N GLN A 74 6.89 -7.36 5.21
CA GLN A 74 5.92 -8.19 4.50
C GLN A 74 5.97 -7.99 2.99
N LEU A 75 6.07 -6.74 2.52
CA LEU A 75 6.17 -6.42 1.10
C LEU A 75 7.44 -7.02 0.47
N GLU A 76 8.58 -6.99 1.17
CA GLU A 76 9.80 -7.64 0.72
C GLU A 76 9.60 -9.15 0.52
N THR A 77 8.90 -9.81 1.46
CA THR A 77 8.54 -11.23 1.32
C THR A 77 7.60 -11.50 0.15
N TYR A 78 6.55 -10.68 -0.02
CA TYR A 78 5.56 -10.86 -1.10
C TYR A 78 6.07 -10.42 -2.49
N GLN A 79 7.11 -9.59 -2.55
CA GLN A 79 7.77 -9.22 -3.79
C GLN A 79 8.55 -10.40 -4.40
N SER A 80 8.99 -11.37 -3.60
CA SER A 80 9.63 -12.57 -4.12
C SER A 80 8.71 -13.32 -5.09
N ASP A 81 9.27 -13.81 -6.19
CA ASP A 81 8.60 -14.56 -7.25
C ASP A 81 7.98 -15.89 -6.78
N SER A 82 8.37 -16.37 -5.60
CA SER A 82 7.83 -17.58 -4.98
C SER A 82 6.38 -17.45 -4.54
N ILE A 83 5.89 -16.24 -4.23
CA ILE A 83 4.52 -16.03 -3.77
C ILE A 83 3.68 -15.47 -4.93
N LYS A 84 3.00 -16.37 -5.63
CA LYS A 84 2.20 -16.05 -6.83
C LYS A 84 0.71 -15.85 -6.54
N ASP A 85 0.20 -16.41 -5.44
CA ASP A 85 -1.18 -16.25 -5.01
C ASP A 85 -1.26 -16.01 -3.50
N ILE A 86 -2.31 -15.32 -3.09
CA ILE A 86 -2.73 -15.24 -1.70
C ILE A 86 -4.18 -15.70 -1.62
N THR A 87 -4.42 -16.71 -0.79
CA THR A 87 -5.77 -17.12 -0.44
C THR A 87 -6.26 -16.19 0.67
N VAL A 88 -7.21 -15.31 0.32
CA VAL A 88 -7.96 -14.46 1.25
C VAL A 88 -9.35 -15.04 1.46
#